data_AF-A0A3D2MP27-F1
#
_entry.id   AF-A0A3D2MP27-F1
#
_cell.length_a   1.000
_cell.length_b   1.000
_cell.length_c   1.000
_cell.angle_alpha   90.00
_cell.angle_beta   90.00
_cell.angle_gamma   90.00
#
_symmetry.space_group_name_H-M   'P 1'
#
loop_
_entity.id
_entity.type
_entity.pdbx_description
1 polymer ?
#
loop_
_entity_poly.entity_id
_entity_poly.type
_entity_poly.pdbx_seq_one_letter_code
_entity_poly.pdbx_strand_id
1 'polypeptide(L)'
;YKRQHPLPLHVHADEQIGEIGQCKTAFGCTPIELLERFGALSSQTTIIHATHASEVELGLLAKYKSAVCVCPTTEGDLGDGIAPYAALLDANIPLCIGSDSNTRLDPIEELRWAEYSARMR
;
A
#
# COMPACT_ATOMS: atom_id res chain seq x y z
N TYR A 1 4.49 -11.84 -18.45
CA TYR A 1 5.43 -10.76 -18.80
C TYR A 1 6.51 -10.56 -17.74
N LYS A 2 6.23 -10.03 -16.52
CA LYS A 2 7.25 -9.85 -15.45
C LYS A 2 8.03 -11.12 -15.07
N ARG A 3 7.41 -12.32 -15.11
CA ARG A 3 8.17 -13.58 -14.87
C ARG A 3 9.26 -13.86 -15.91
N GLN A 4 9.15 -13.27 -17.10
CA GLN A 4 10.12 -13.41 -18.20
C GLN A 4 11.06 -12.21 -18.31
N HIS A 5 10.78 -11.11 -17.60
CA HIS A 5 11.54 -9.86 -17.66
C HIS A 5 11.68 -9.25 -16.25
N PRO A 6 12.89 -8.98 -15.75
CA PRO A 6 13.11 -8.46 -14.41
C PRO A 6 12.64 -6.99 -14.31
N LEU A 7 11.35 -6.81 -14.09
CA LEU A 7 10.69 -5.50 -14.07
C LEU A 7 9.96 -5.28 -12.74
N PRO A 8 9.99 -4.05 -12.19
CA PRO A 8 9.13 -3.67 -11.08
C PRO A 8 7.64 -3.86 -11.42
N LEU A 9 6.84 -4.20 -10.42
CA LEU A 9 5.38 -4.16 -10.47
C LEU A 9 4.90 -3.14 -9.44
N HIS A 10 4.27 -2.06 -9.89
CA HIS A 10 3.60 -1.12 -9.01
C HIS A 10 2.09 -1.27 -9.21
N VAL A 11 1.33 -1.32 -8.12
CA VAL A 11 -0.11 -1.55 -8.17
C VAL A 11 -0.79 -0.89 -6.97
N HIS A 12 -1.88 -0.17 -7.21
CA HIS A 12 -2.77 0.33 -6.14
C HIS A 12 -3.52 -0.87 -5.54
N ALA A 13 -3.54 -0.96 -4.21
CA ALA A 13 -4.34 -1.92 -3.49
C ALA A 13 -4.62 -1.44 -2.06
N ASP A 14 -5.80 -1.77 -1.56
CA ASP A 14 -6.29 -1.42 -0.22
C ASP A 14 -6.32 0.09 0.07
N GLU A 15 -6.52 0.90 -0.96
CA GLU A 15 -6.66 2.36 -0.84
C GLU A 15 -8.02 2.74 -0.23
N GLN A 16 -9.09 2.10 -0.71
CA GLN A 16 -10.47 2.46 -0.40
C GLN A 16 -11.25 1.29 0.18
N ILE A 17 -12.07 1.55 1.21
CA ILE A 17 -12.97 0.53 1.81
C ILE A 17 -13.93 -0.03 0.74
N GLY A 18 -14.36 0.82 -0.21
CA GLY A 18 -15.20 0.42 -1.34
C GLY A 18 -14.53 -0.60 -2.25
N GLU A 19 -13.23 -0.42 -2.58
CA GLU A 19 -12.43 -1.37 -3.36
C GLU A 19 -12.38 -2.73 -2.65
N ILE A 20 -12.07 -2.73 -1.35
CA ILE A 20 -11.98 -3.96 -0.55
C ILE A 20 -13.32 -4.70 -0.56
N GLY A 21 -14.44 -3.98 -0.40
CA GLY A 21 -15.78 -4.55 -0.48
C GLY A 21 -16.05 -5.20 -1.84
N GLN A 22 -15.74 -4.49 -2.92
CA GLN A 22 -15.91 -4.99 -4.30
C GLN A 22 -15.03 -6.21 -4.58
N CYS A 23 -13.78 -6.21 -4.14
CA CYS A 23 -12.85 -7.34 -4.30
C CYS A 23 -13.35 -8.57 -3.53
N LYS A 24 -13.85 -8.40 -2.31
CA LYS A 24 -14.46 -9.48 -1.53
C LYS A 24 -15.68 -10.06 -2.22
N THR A 25 -16.57 -9.21 -2.76
CA THR A 25 -17.75 -9.68 -3.51
C THR A 25 -17.37 -10.44 -4.78
N ALA A 26 -16.38 -9.98 -5.53
CA ALA A 26 -16.00 -10.57 -6.81
C ALA A 26 -15.11 -11.83 -6.67
N PHE A 27 -14.20 -11.86 -5.70
CA PHE A 27 -13.12 -12.85 -5.62
C PHE A 27 -13.03 -13.59 -4.28
N GLY A 28 -13.86 -13.22 -3.30
CA GLY A 28 -13.89 -13.84 -1.97
C GLY A 28 -12.64 -13.57 -1.13
N CYS A 29 -11.87 -12.54 -1.44
CA CYS A 29 -10.67 -12.14 -0.71
C CYS A 29 -10.41 -10.63 -0.87
N THR A 30 -9.48 -10.11 -0.08
CA THR A 30 -9.00 -8.72 -0.16
C THR A 30 -8.06 -8.50 -1.37
N PRO A 31 -7.86 -7.25 -1.82
CA PRO A 31 -6.96 -6.92 -2.92
C PRO A 31 -5.54 -7.51 -2.80
N ILE A 32 -4.88 -7.41 -1.64
CA ILE A 32 -3.53 -7.94 -1.48
C ILE A 32 -3.53 -9.48 -1.44
N GLU A 33 -4.52 -10.11 -0.82
CA GLU A 33 -4.72 -11.57 -0.91
C GLU A 33 -4.94 -12.03 -2.36
N LEU A 34 -5.64 -11.23 -3.18
CA LEU A 34 -5.84 -11.52 -4.60
C LEU A 34 -4.52 -11.46 -5.37
N LEU A 35 -3.69 -10.44 -5.11
CA LEU A 35 -2.36 -10.34 -5.69
C LEU A 35 -1.48 -11.54 -5.30
N GLU A 36 -1.59 -12.02 -4.06
CA GLU A 36 -0.90 -13.21 -3.58
C GLU A 36 -1.35 -14.47 -4.34
N ARG A 37 -2.66 -14.67 -4.48
CA ARG A 37 -3.27 -15.81 -5.17
C ARG A 37 -2.77 -15.96 -6.62
N PHE A 38 -2.49 -14.84 -7.30
CA PHE A 38 -1.96 -14.84 -8.66
C PHE A 38 -0.41 -14.81 -8.74
N GLY A 39 0.27 -14.82 -7.59
CA GLY A 39 1.72 -14.78 -7.50
C GLY A 39 2.30 -13.47 -8.03
N ALA A 40 1.62 -12.35 -7.74
CA ALA A 40 2.04 -11.00 -8.12
C ALA A 40 2.93 -10.33 -7.05
N LEU A 41 2.91 -10.82 -5.80
CA LEU A 41 3.76 -10.33 -4.71
C LEU A 41 5.20 -10.84 -4.85
N SER A 42 6.16 -9.94 -4.61
CA SER A 42 7.60 -10.22 -4.71
C SER A 42 8.42 -9.06 -4.15
N SER A 43 9.73 -9.22 -4.03
CA SER A 43 10.65 -8.13 -3.68
C SER A 43 10.76 -7.01 -4.73
N GLN A 44 10.12 -7.19 -5.88
CA GLN A 44 10.02 -6.20 -6.96
C GLN A 44 8.58 -5.66 -7.08
N THR A 45 7.74 -5.88 -6.07
CA THR A 45 6.36 -5.41 -6.05
C THR A 45 6.23 -4.28 -5.04
N THR A 46 5.69 -3.16 -5.47
CA THR A 46 5.35 -2.02 -4.62
C THR A 46 3.84 -1.88 -4.62
N ILE A 47 3.23 -2.02 -3.44
CA ILE A 47 1.83 -1.69 -3.23
C ILE A 47 1.74 -0.19 -2.98
N ILE A 48 0.98 0.50 -3.80
CA ILE A 48 0.69 1.92 -3.60
C ILE A 48 -0.52 2.01 -2.67
N HIS A 49 -0.44 2.92 -1.69
CA HIS A 49 -1.37 3.15 -0.58
C HIS A 49 -1.26 2.12 0.54
N ALA A 50 -1.85 0.92 0.35
CA ALA A 50 -2.04 -0.06 1.43
C ALA A 50 -2.72 0.53 2.69
N THR A 51 -3.55 1.55 2.50
CA THR A 51 -4.17 2.38 3.56
C THR A 51 -4.95 1.53 4.57
N HIS A 52 -5.65 0.50 4.06
CA HIS A 52 -6.52 -0.38 4.84
C HIS A 52 -6.00 -1.83 4.92
N ALA A 53 -4.72 -2.06 4.63
CA ALA A 53 -4.15 -3.40 4.67
C ALA A 53 -4.28 -4.02 6.08
N SER A 54 -4.87 -5.22 6.13
CA SER A 54 -5.05 -5.97 7.36
C SER A 54 -3.74 -6.60 7.87
N GLU A 55 -3.70 -7.04 9.13
CA GLU A 55 -2.53 -7.78 9.67
C GLU A 55 -2.15 -9.00 8.83
N VAL A 56 -3.16 -9.68 8.26
CA VAL A 56 -2.95 -10.82 7.35
C VAL A 56 -2.21 -10.36 6.10
N GLU A 57 -2.68 -9.28 5.47
CA GLU A 57 -2.10 -8.72 4.25
C GLU A 57 -0.70 -8.18 4.48
N LEU A 58 -0.47 -7.48 5.60
CA LEU A 58 0.87 -7.06 6.02
C LEU A 58 1.81 -8.27 6.18
N GLY A 59 1.32 -9.36 6.76
CA GLY A 59 2.06 -10.63 6.82
C GLY A 59 2.43 -11.19 5.45
N LEU A 60 1.55 -11.06 4.46
CA LEU A 60 1.85 -11.42 3.07
C LEU A 60 2.91 -10.50 2.47
N LEU A 61 2.78 -9.18 2.61
CA LEU A 61 3.76 -8.23 2.10
C LEU A 61 5.15 -8.49 2.68
N ALA A 62 5.24 -8.71 4.00
CA ALA A 62 6.49 -9.06 4.68
C ALA A 62 7.08 -10.39 4.18
N LYS A 63 6.25 -11.44 4.06
CA LYS A 63 6.65 -12.75 3.52
C LYS A 63 7.29 -12.63 2.13
N TYR A 64 6.71 -11.84 1.25
CA TYR A 64 7.18 -11.65 -0.12
C TYR A 64 8.19 -10.51 -0.28
N LYS A 65 8.50 -9.77 0.80
CA LYS A 65 9.36 -8.58 0.81
C LYS A 65 8.87 -7.48 -0.15
N SER A 66 7.56 -7.39 -0.35
CA SER A 66 6.95 -6.34 -1.17
C SER A 66 7.06 -5.00 -0.44
N ALA A 67 7.26 -3.92 -1.18
CA ALA A 67 7.31 -2.57 -0.62
C ALA A 67 5.91 -1.94 -0.55
N VAL A 68 5.76 -0.91 0.28
CA VAL A 68 4.59 -0.03 0.32
C VAL A 68 5.02 1.39 0.00
N CYS A 69 4.25 2.07 -0.86
CA CYS A 69 4.38 3.49 -1.14
C CYS A 69 3.15 4.20 -0.59
N VAL A 70 3.33 4.97 0.48
CA VAL A 70 2.25 5.82 1.02
C VAL A 70 2.23 7.17 0.30
N CYS A 71 1.05 7.73 0.14
CA CYS A 71 0.84 9.03 -0.52
C CYS A 71 0.03 9.98 0.38
N PRO A 72 0.51 10.34 1.59
CA PRO A 72 -0.27 11.03 2.61
C PRO A 72 -1.03 12.28 2.15
N THR A 73 -0.45 13.10 1.27
CA THR A 73 -1.16 14.30 0.80
C THR A 73 -2.34 13.97 -0.11
N THR A 74 -2.19 12.98 -1.00
CA THR A 74 -3.27 12.49 -1.86
C THR A 74 -4.31 11.72 -1.04
N GLU A 75 -3.86 10.83 -0.15
CA GLU A 75 -4.75 10.04 0.72
C GLU A 75 -5.59 10.94 1.64
N GLY A 76 -5.02 12.05 2.12
CA GLY A 76 -5.73 13.08 2.87
C GLY A 76 -6.71 13.89 2.02
N ASP A 77 -6.36 14.22 0.77
CA ASP A 77 -7.22 14.95 -0.17
C ASP A 77 -8.45 14.11 -0.58
N LEU A 78 -8.25 12.82 -0.83
CA LEU A 78 -9.30 11.87 -1.23
C LEU A 78 -10.10 11.31 -0.05
N GLY A 79 -9.59 11.47 1.18
CA GLY A 79 -10.23 10.96 2.38
C GLY A 79 -10.16 9.43 2.51
N ASP A 80 -9.05 8.84 2.05
CA ASP A 80 -8.84 7.39 2.03
C ASP A 80 -8.76 6.81 3.45
N GLY A 81 -7.97 7.46 4.31
CA GLY A 81 -7.67 7.01 5.66
C GLY A 81 -6.22 7.26 6.05
N ILE A 82 -5.79 6.63 7.16
CA ILE A 82 -4.40 6.70 7.64
C ILE A 82 -3.78 5.31 7.52
N ALA A 83 -2.72 5.19 6.73
CA ALA A 83 -1.97 3.94 6.57
C ALA A 83 -1.47 3.38 7.92
N PRO A 84 -1.32 2.04 8.06
CA PRO A 84 -0.91 1.41 9.31
C PRO A 84 0.62 1.50 9.54
N TYR A 85 1.17 2.71 9.63
CA TYR A 85 2.61 2.99 9.68
C TYR A 85 3.38 2.16 10.72
N ALA A 86 2.88 2.08 11.96
CA ALA A 86 3.54 1.31 13.01
C ALA A 86 3.64 -0.19 12.65
N ALA A 87 2.54 -0.77 12.16
CA ALA A 87 2.51 -2.18 11.76
C ALA A 87 3.38 -2.45 10.53
N LEU A 88 3.45 -1.52 9.56
CA LEU A 88 4.36 -1.60 8.42
C LEU A 88 5.83 -1.66 8.87
N LEU A 89 6.21 -0.78 9.81
CA LEU A 89 7.56 -0.72 10.37
C LEU A 89 7.89 -1.96 11.21
N ASP A 90 6.97 -2.39 12.08
CA ASP A 90 7.15 -3.60 12.92
C ASP A 90 7.32 -4.86 12.07
N ALA A 91 6.61 -4.94 10.94
CA ALA A 91 6.72 -6.04 9.98
C ALA A 91 7.97 -5.95 9.07
N ASN A 92 8.82 -4.94 9.23
CA ASN A 92 9.99 -4.66 8.39
C ASN A 92 9.64 -4.58 6.89
N ILE A 93 8.47 -4.04 6.56
CA ILE A 93 8.04 -3.82 5.17
C ILE A 93 8.78 -2.58 4.62
N PRO A 94 9.45 -2.66 3.45
CA PRO A 94 10.07 -1.49 2.84
C PRO A 94 9.03 -0.40 2.56
N LEU A 95 9.27 0.81 3.05
CA LEU A 95 8.36 1.94 2.95
C LEU A 95 8.99 3.07 2.13
N CYS A 96 8.24 3.64 1.20
CA CYS A 96 8.56 4.89 0.52
C CYS A 96 7.34 5.83 0.46
N ILE A 97 7.56 7.05 -0.04
CA ILE A 97 6.52 8.06 -0.23
C ILE A 97 6.32 8.39 -1.71
N GLY A 98 5.12 8.82 -2.10
CA GLY A 98 4.79 9.30 -3.44
C GLY A 98 3.78 10.45 -3.42
N SER A 99 3.84 11.36 -4.40
CA SER A 99 2.90 12.49 -4.52
C SER A 99 1.57 12.15 -5.19
N ASP A 100 1.55 11.05 -5.95
CA ASP A 100 0.40 10.51 -6.67
C ASP A 100 -0.39 11.52 -7.52
N SER A 101 -1.51 12.05 -7.01
CA SER A 101 -2.42 12.94 -7.74
C SER A 101 -1.79 14.28 -8.14
N ASN A 102 -0.66 14.63 -7.53
CA ASN A 102 0.08 15.88 -7.73
C ASN A 102 -0.72 17.15 -7.35
N THR A 103 -1.75 17.02 -6.50
CA THR A 103 -2.35 18.16 -5.81
C THR A 103 -1.32 18.88 -4.93
N ARG A 104 -0.34 18.11 -4.41
CA ARG A 104 0.89 18.56 -3.78
C ARG A 104 2.10 17.85 -4.39
N LEU A 105 3.23 18.57 -4.49
CA LEU A 105 4.50 18.08 -5.02
C LEU A 105 5.64 18.51 -4.08
N ASP A 106 5.61 18.00 -2.84
CA ASP A 106 6.60 18.32 -1.82
C ASP A 106 6.93 17.07 -0.98
N PRO A 107 8.11 16.44 -1.17
CA PRO A 107 8.49 15.25 -0.41
C PRO A 107 8.68 15.51 1.09
N ILE A 108 8.92 16.77 1.50
CA ILE A 108 8.99 17.13 2.92
C ILE A 108 7.57 17.19 3.50
N GLU A 109 6.59 17.65 2.74
CA GLU A 109 5.18 17.63 3.13
C GLU A 109 4.68 16.18 3.26
N GLU A 110 5.01 15.29 2.32
CA GLU A 110 4.68 13.86 2.42
C GLU A 110 5.24 13.23 3.70
N LEU A 111 6.54 13.40 3.97
CA LEU A 111 7.17 12.84 5.17
C LEU A 111 6.58 13.43 6.47
N ARG A 112 6.25 14.73 6.47
CA ARG A 112 5.63 15.40 7.62
C ARG A 112 4.27 14.79 7.92
N TRP A 113 3.43 14.60 6.90
CA TRP A 113 2.11 14.03 7.10
C TRP A 113 2.16 12.54 7.43
N ALA A 114 3.10 11.77 6.86
CA ALA A 114 3.34 10.39 7.27
C ALA A 114 3.69 10.29 8.76
N GLU A 115 4.62 11.12 9.25
CA GLU A 115 5.02 11.11 10.66
C GLU A 115 3.89 11.59 11.59
N TYR A 116 3.20 12.68 11.23
CA TYR A 116 2.10 13.21 12.04
C TYR A 116 0.94 12.23 12.13
N SER A 117 0.53 11.66 11.01
CA SER A 117 -0.58 10.70 10.98
C SER A 117 -0.24 9.39 11.68
N ALA A 118 1.02 8.94 11.64
CA ALA A 118 1.48 7.78 12.42
C ALA A 118 1.33 7.98 13.93
N ARG A 119 1.31 9.22 14.45
CA ARG A 119 1.11 9.53 15.88
C ARG A 119 -0.33 9.79 16.28
N MET A 120 -1.25 9.97 15.32
CA MET A 120 -2.66 10.28 15.59
C MET A 120 -3.53 9.03 15.76
N ARG A 121 -2.95 7.85 15.56
CA ARG A 121 -3.64 6.56 15.61
C ARG A 121 -3.43 5.84 16.94
#